data_AF-A0AAE2TI78-F1
#
_entry.id   AF-A0AAE2TI78-F1
#
_cell.length_a   1.000
_cell.length_b   1.000
_cell.length_c   1.000
_cell.angle_alpha   90.00
_cell.angle_beta   90.00
_cell.angle_gamma   90.00
#
_symmetry.space_group_name_H-M   'P 1'
#
loop_
_entity.id
_entity.type
_entity.pdbx_description
1 polymer ?
#
loop_
_entity_poly.entity_id
_entity_poly.type
_entity_poly.pdbx_seq_one_letter_code
_entity_poly.pdbx_strand_id
1 'polypeptide(L)'
;MVQPTPYININIFMLKINSFENASAVNVGQNLLAEWQNSDKKNQGYGQNFGDASGFFGTNGKVDDRDQIDAPSTFESACGKIPAGKGDPL
;
A
#
# COMPACT_ATOMS: atom_id res chain seq x y z
N MET A 1 34.10 -0.27 -16.64
CA MET A 1 33.97 -1.48 -15.81
C MET A 1 32.48 -1.81 -15.76
N VAL A 2 32.05 -2.90 -16.39
CA VAL A 2 30.65 -3.34 -16.37
C VAL A 2 30.41 -3.93 -14.99
N GLN A 3 29.62 -3.25 -14.16
CA GLN A 3 29.19 -3.82 -12.88
C GLN A 3 28.37 -5.09 -13.18
N PRO A 4 28.70 -6.26 -12.60
CA PRO A 4 27.87 -7.43 -12.78
C PRO A 4 26.51 -7.13 -12.17
N THR A 5 25.49 -7.01 -13.01
CA THR A 5 24.11 -6.95 -12.53
C THR A 5 23.86 -8.26 -11.78
N PRO A 6 23.51 -8.24 -10.48
CA PRO A 6 23.24 -9.48 -9.75
C PRO A 6 22.06 -10.17 -10.45
N TYR A 7 22.31 -11.35 -11.00
CA TYR A 7 21.27 -12.16 -11.62
C TYR A 7 20.44 -12.76 -10.49
N ILE A 8 19.24 -12.23 -10.25
CA ILE A 8 18.34 -12.75 -9.22
C ILE A 8 17.37 -13.71 -9.91
N ASN A 9 17.64 -15.01 -9.80
CA ASN A 9 16.72 -16.04 -10.27
C ASN A 9 15.68 -16.32 -9.18
N ILE A 10 14.41 -16.04 -9.45
CA ILE A 10 13.31 -16.25 -8.50
C ILE A 10 12.32 -17.23 -9.14
N ASN A 11 12.39 -18.49 -8.74
CA ASN A 11 11.42 -19.49 -9.16
C ASN A 11 10.28 -19.55 -8.15
N ILE A 12 9.07 -19.21 -8.58
CA ILE A 12 7.87 -19.32 -7.76
C ILE A 12 7.02 -20.45 -8.34
N PHE A 13 6.90 -21.55 -7.60
CA PHE A 13 6.06 -22.68 -8.00
C PHE A 13 4.57 -22.33 -7.94
N MET A 14 4.14 -21.63 -6.89
CA MET A 14 2.79 -21.08 -6.79
C MET A 14 2.77 -19.89 -5.82
N LEU A 15 2.12 -18.80 -6.22
CA LEU A 15 1.74 -17.69 -5.35
C LEU A 15 0.22 -17.61 -5.36
N LYS A 16 -0.41 -17.87 -4.21
CA LYS A 16 -1.86 -17.74 -4.07
C LYS A 16 -2.19 -16.61 -3.11
N ILE A 17 -2.75 -15.55 -3.67
CA ILE A 17 -3.30 -14.43 -2.91
C ILE A 17 -4.80 -14.63 -2.91
N ASN A 18 -5.35 -14.97 -1.74
CA ASN A 18 -6.79 -15.16 -1.56
C ASN A 18 -7.55 -13.83 -1.53
N SER A 19 -6.87 -12.78 -1.07
CA SER A 19 -7.29 -11.40 -1.24
C SER A 19 -6.13 -10.46 -1.00
N PHE A 20 -6.22 -9.31 -1.64
CA PHE A 20 -5.37 -8.17 -1.43
C PHE A 20 -6.27 -6.98 -1.18
N GLU A 21 -6.07 -6.32 -0.05
CA GLU A 21 -6.91 -5.20 0.36
C GLU A 21 -6.25 -3.86 -0.01
N ASN A 22 -6.92 -2.74 0.28
CA ASN A 22 -6.37 -1.42 0.04
C ASN A 22 -5.00 -1.23 0.73
N ALA A 23 -4.16 -0.35 0.19
CA ALA A 23 -2.77 -0.16 0.60
C ALA A 23 -1.79 -1.30 0.33
N SER A 24 -2.20 -2.39 -0.31
CA SER A 24 -1.37 -3.58 -0.36
C SER A 24 -0.50 -3.61 -1.63
N ALA A 25 0.79 -3.95 -1.47
CA ALA A 25 1.70 -4.22 -2.58
C ALA A 25 2.37 -5.60 -2.42
N VAL A 26 2.40 -6.42 -3.49
CA VAL A 26 3.27 -7.61 -3.56
C VAL A 26 4.40 -7.30 -4.52
N ASN A 27 5.62 -7.27 -3.99
CA ASN A 27 6.82 -6.99 -4.76
C ASN A 27 7.79 -8.16 -4.65
N VAL A 28 8.39 -8.54 -5.79
CA VAL A 28 9.34 -9.64 -5.89
C VAL A 28 10.56 -9.17 -6.69
N GLY A 29 11.75 -9.40 -6.15
CA GLY A 29 13.01 -8.89 -6.71
C GLY A 29 13.44 -7.56 -6.09
N GLN A 30 14.37 -6.87 -6.74
CA GLN A 30 14.85 -5.56 -6.28
C GLN A 30 13.81 -4.48 -6.60
N ASN A 31 13.17 -3.93 -5.57
CA ASN A 31 12.16 -2.88 -5.71
C ASN A 31 12.44 -1.71 -4.75
N LEU A 32 12.32 -0.49 -5.25
CA LEU A 32 12.32 0.73 -4.45
C LEU A 32 10.93 1.36 -4.53
N LEU A 33 10.22 1.36 -3.41
CA LEU A 33 8.89 1.97 -3.28
C LEU A 33 9.01 3.36 -2.64
N ALA A 34 9.73 4.26 -3.31
CA ALA A 34 9.84 5.65 -2.85
C ALA A 34 8.49 6.37 -2.98
N GLU A 35 8.15 7.21 -1.99
CA GLU A 35 6.92 8.01 -1.95
C GLU A 35 5.62 7.18 -2.09
N TRP A 36 5.64 5.89 -1.74
CA TRP A 36 4.43 5.08 -1.68
C TRP A 36 3.51 5.60 -0.58
N GLN A 37 2.31 6.02 -0.97
CA GLN A 37 1.29 6.56 -0.08
C GLN A 37 -0.04 5.87 -0.36
N ASN A 38 -0.77 5.52 0.69
CA ASN A 38 -2.12 5.02 0.56
C ASN A 38 -2.99 5.58 1.69
N SER A 39 -4.20 6.04 1.33
CA SER A 39 -5.28 6.31 2.28
C SER A 39 -6.46 5.44 1.89
N ASP A 40 -7.08 4.84 2.89
CA ASP A 40 -8.29 4.05 2.70
C ASP A 40 -9.20 4.16 3.92
N LYS A 41 -10.51 4.23 3.68
CA LYS A 41 -11.53 4.06 4.71
C LYS A 41 -12.52 3.02 4.26
N LYS A 42 -12.88 2.15 5.20
CA LYS A 42 -13.87 1.10 5.01
C LYS A 42 -14.96 1.25 6.04
N ASN A 43 -16.18 1.23 5.57
CA ASN A 43 -17.36 1.17 6.42
C ASN A 43 -18.15 -0.08 6.05
N GLN A 44 -17.89 -1.19 6.75
CA GLN A 44 -18.42 -2.50 6.39
C GLN A 44 -19.06 -3.19 7.59
N GLY A 45 -20.22 -3.80 7.37
CA GLY A 45 -21.03 -4.38 8.45
C GLY A 45 -20.76 -5.84 8.78
N TYR A 46 -20.23 -6.65 7.84
CA TYR A 46 -20.10 -8.12 8.01
C TYR A 46 -18.68 -8.65 7.86
N GLY A 47 -17.68 -7.76 7.78
CA GLY A 47 -16.31 -8.11 7.45
C GLY A 47 -16.13 -8.55 5.99
N GLN A 48 -14.87 -8.72 5.59
CA GLN A 48 -14.49 -9.28 4.30
C GLN A 48 -14.16 -10.76 4.45
N ASN A 49 -14.56 -11.58 3.47
CA ASN A 49 -14.25 -13.00 3.46
C ASN A 49 -13.44 -13.37 2.23
N PHE A 50 -12.27 -13.92 2.50
CA PHE A 50 -11.25 -14.15 1.49
C PHE A 50 -10.64 -15.53 1.71
N GLY A 51 -10.63 -16.36 0.67
CA GLY A 51 -10.10 -17.73 0.75
C GLY A 51 -10.98 -18.76 0.07
N ASP A 52 -10.43 -19.96 -0.11
CA ASP A 52 -11.21 -21.09 -0.58
C ASP A 52 -12.19 -21.55 0.52
N ALA A 53 -13.38 -21.96 0.12
CA ALA A 53 -14.44 -22.46 1.01
C ALA A 53 -15.03 -21.43 2.00
N SER A 54 -15.04 -20.13 1.65
CA SER A 54 -15.65 -19.07 2.47
C SER A 54 -17.19 -18.94 2.29
N GLY A 55 -17.93 -20.01 2.57
CA GLY A 55 -19.40 -20.02 2.46
C GLY A 55 -20.09 -19.36 3.67
N PHE A 56 -21.02 -18.43 3.43
CA PHE A 56 -21.85 -17.80 4.47
C PHE A 56 -23.33 -18.11 4.25
N PHE A 57 -24.06 -18.34 5.34
CA PHE A 57 -25.52 -18.43 5.33
C PHE A 57 -26.08 -17.53 6.44
N GLY A 58 -26.97 -16.59 6.08
CA GLY A 58 -27.72 -15.78 7.05
C GLY A 58 -27.02 -14.53 7.59
N THR A 59 -26.11 -13.89 6.86
CA THR A 59 -25.54 -12.59 7.25
C THR A 59 -26.57 -11.47 7.07
N ASN A 60 -26.96 -10.78 8.16
CA ASN A 60 -27.89 -9.63 8.12
C ASN A 60 -27.20 -8.40 8.67
N GLY A 61 -27.22 -7.29 7.92
CA GLY A 61 -26.43 -6.10 8.18
C GLY A 61 -26.96 -4.70 8.21
N LYS A 62 -26.46 -3.93 9.19
CA LYS A 62 -26.67 -2.50 9.29
C LYS A 62 -25.41 -1.78 9.78
N VAL A 63 -24.96 -0.80 9.01
CA VAL A 63 -23.87 0.10 9.37
C VAL A 63 -24.45 1.51 9.41
N ASP A 64 -24.40 2.13 10.58
CA ASP A 64 -24.84 3.52 10.78
C ASP A 64 -23.59 4.35 11.01
N ASP A 65 -23.21 5.15 10.02
CA ASP A 65 -22.03 6.01 10.06
C ASP A 65 -22.50 7.46 9.95
N ARG A 66 -22.35 8.17 11.07
CA ARG A 66 -22.91 9.51 11.28
C ARG A 66 -21.81 10.54 11.48
N ASP A 67 -20.85 10.55 10.57
CA ASP A 67 -19.83 11.59 10.46
C ASP A 67 -20.04 12.47 9.21
N GLN A 68 -19.56 13.72 9.27
CA GLN A 68 -19.64 14.69 8.14
C GLN A 68 -18.40 14.62 7.23
N ILE A 69 -17.29 14.07 7.74
CA ILE A 69 -16.03 13.89 7.01
C ILE A 69 -15.51 12.48 7.30
N ASP A 70 -15.31 11.70 6.24
CA ASP A 70 -15.12 10.26 6.31
C ASP A 70 -13.63 9.91 6.56
N ALA A 71 -12.72 10.34 5.69
CA ALA A 71 -11.28 10.14 5.86
C ALA A 71 -10.45 11.22 5.15
N PRO A 72 -10.14 12.34 5.84
CA PRO A 72 -9.27 13.35 5.27
C PRO A 72 -7.82 12.81 5.24
N SER A 73 -7.18 12.82 4.07
CA SER A 73 -5.78 12.40 3.92
C SER A 73 -4.97 13.46 3.20
N THR A 74 -3.77 13.74 3.71
CA THR A 74 -2.79 14.65 3.11
C THR A 74 -1.47 13.93 2.98
N PHE A 75 -0.83 14.05 1.82
CA PHE A 75 0.50 13.48 1.56
C PHE A 75 1.43 14.62 1.16
N GLU A 76 2.17 15.16 2.13
CA GLU A 76 3.23 16.12 1.85
C GLU A 76 4.55 15.36 1.66
N SER A 77 5.12 15.42 0.45
CA SER A 77 6.53 15.08 0.30
C SER A 77 7.30 16.28 0.84
N ALA A 78 7.89 16.14 2.03
CA ALA A 78 8.77 17.16 2.57
C ALA A 78 10.07 17.19 1.75
N CYS A 79 10.01 17.77 0.55
CA CYS A 79 11.15 18.47 0.00
C CYS A 79 11.32 19.71 0.88
N GLY A 80 11.84 19.50 2.10
CA GLY A 80 12.38 20.56 2.90
C GLY A 80 13.40 21.23 1.99
N LYS A 81 13.07 22.44 1.52
CA LYS A 81 13.93 23.26 0.69
C LYS A 81 15.31 23.15 1.33
N ILE A 82 16.24 22.43 0.71
CA ILE A 82 17.63 22.46 1.14
C ILE A 82 17.95 23.95 1.06
N PRO A 83 18.20 24.65 2.18
CA PRO A 83 18.60 26.03 2.08
C PRO A 83 19.84 25.97 1.21
N ALA A 84 19.77 26.60 0.03
CA ALA A 84 20.93 26.78 -0.82
C ALA A 84 21.98 27.34 0.12
N GLY A 85 22.98 26.50 0.45
CA GLY A 85 24.04 26.88 1.36
C GLY A 85 24.53 28.20 0.83
N LYS A 86 24.40 29.23 1.65
CA LYS A 86 24.98 30.54 1.38
C LYS A 86 26.49 30.33 1.46
N GLY A 87 27.05 29.74 0.41
CA GLY A 87 28.46 29.77 0.11
C GLY A 87 28.68 31.12 -0.54
N ASP A 88 29.13 32.06 0.27
CA ASP A 88 29.74 33.29 -0.21
C ASP A 88 30.84 32.97 -1.24
N PRO A 89 31.11 33.85 -2.21
CA PRO A 89 32.10 33.58 -3.24
C PRO A 89 33.51 33.54 -2.65
N LEU A 90 34.26 32.48 -2.98
CA LEU A 90 35.72 32.47 -3.09
C LEU A 90 36.10 31.87 -4.44
#